data_AF-A0A1B7N0R2-F1
#
_entry.id   AF-A0A1B7N0R2-F1
#
_cell.length_a   1.000
_cell.length_b   1.000
_cell.length_c   1.000
_cell.angle_alpha   90.00
_cell.angle_beta   90.00
_cell.angle_gamma   90.00
#
_symmetry.space_group_name_H-M   'P 1'
#
loop_
_entity.id
_entity.type
_entity.pdbx_description
1 polymer ?
#
loop_
_entity_poly.entity_id
_entity_poly.type
_entity_poly.pdbx_seq_one_letter_code
_entity_poly.pdbx_strand_id
1 'polypeptide(L)'
;MRATTPITSRPLDLVYFTFFLVHIPATLLIDLQALYCPSFTPDFIRALPRFYVQMSNDPLIGGVLDLLGDSKHFIWFKTFLVIEALFQLPVFVLGARGLWRDSRSIYVLLLIYAASTVTTILPCLSVLMSTPITTAQTITDNVVSVTTFQRLILLSSYIPFFIIPVIMTVDMAFRILKLTTIGIDATDGKKSS
;
A
#
# COMPACT_ATOMS: atom_id res chain seq x y z
N MET A 1 3.86 23.40 25.14
CA MET A 1 3.41 22.60 23.97
C MET A 1 3.69 23.40 22.71
N ARG A 2 4.32 22.80 21.69
CA ARG A 2 4.53 23.47 20.39
C ARG A 2 3.16 23.66 19.73
N ALA A 3 2.88 24.83 19.16
CA ALA A 3 1.66 25.04 18.38
C ALA A 3 1.63 24.06 17.20
N THR A 4 0.61 23.23 17.12
CA THR A 4 0.42 22.26 16.04
C THR A 4 -0.19 22.94 14.83
N THR A 5 0.40 22.77 13.66
CA THR A 5 -0.20 23.28 12.42
C THR A 5 -1.38 22.39 12.03
N PRO A 6 -2.58 22.93 11.81
CA PRO A 6 -3.72 22.15 11.34
C PRO A 6 -3.38 21.35 10.08
N ILE A 7 -3.91 20.13 9.96
CA ILE A 7 -3.64 19.27 8.81
C ILE A 7 -4.20 19.86 7.50
N THR A 8 -5.25 20.67 7.59
CA THR A 8 -5.84 21.39 6.45
C THR A 8 -4.89 22.44 5.85
N SER A 9 -3.89 22.90 6.60
CA SER A 9 -2.85 23.80 6.12
C SER A 9 -1.61 23.06 5.58
N ARG A 10 -1.61 21.72 5.61
CA ARG A 10 -0.52 20.85 5.18
C ARG A 10 -1.03 19.87 4.10
N PRO A 11 -1.16 20.32 2.83
CA PRO A 11 -1.88 19.56 1.81
C PRO A 11 -1.31 18.17 1.54
N LEU A 12 0.02 18.02 1.51
CA LEU A 12 0.65 16.68 1.36
C LEU A 12 0.36 15.77 2.56
N ASP A 13 0.45 16.31 3.78
CA ASP A 13 0.15 15.55 5.00
C ASP A 13 -1.32 15.12 5.04
N LEU A 14 -2.24 15.94 4.52
CA LEU A 14 -3.65 15.60 4.38
C LEU A 14 -3.88 14.46 3.36
N VAL A 15 -3.17 14.49 2.22
CA VAL A 15 -3.19 13.39 1.25
C VAL A 15 -2.69 12.10 1.89
N TYR A 16 -1.56 12.12 2.57
CA TYR A 16 -0.98 10.94 3.23
C TYR A 16 -1.86 10.42 4.36
N PHE A 17 -2.45 11.31 5.15
CA PHE A 17 -3.40 10.95 6.21
C PHE A 17 -4.64 10.25 5.64
N THR A 18 -5.22 10.83 4.58
CA THR A 18 -6.42 10.28 3.93
C THR A 18 -6.10 8.93 3.28
N PHE A 19 -4.94 8.83 2.64
CA PHE A 19 -4.41 7.60 2.08
C PHE A 19 -4.35 6.48 3.12
N PHE A 20 -3.74 6.74 4.30
CA PHE A 20 -3.72 5.76 5.38
C PHE A 20 -5.10 5.36 5.88
N LEU A 21 -6.04 6.31 6.02
CA LEU A 21 -7.39 6.01 6.48
C LEU A 21 -8.17 5.12 5.51
N VAL A 22 -8.03 5.34 4.20
CA VAL A 22 -8.68 4.52 3.16
C VAL A 22 -8.02 3.15 3.03
N HIS A 23 -6.71 3.06 3.28
CA HIS A 23 -5.99 1.78 3.20
C HIS A 23 -6.36 0.80 4.31
N ILE A 24 -6.52 1.28 5.55
CA ILE A 24 -6.85 0.40 6.68
C ILE A 24 -8.03 -0.56 6.39
N PRO A 25 -9.22 -0.09 5.95
CA PRO A 25 -10.32 -1.00 5.64
C PRO A 25 -10.04 -1.86 4.41
N ALA A 26 -9.35 -1.36 3.38
CA ALA A 26 -9.00 -2.17 2.21
C ALA A 26 -8.12 -3.36 2.61
N THR A 27 -7.06 -3.09 3.38
CA THR A 27 -6.14 -4.09 3.92
C THR A 27 -6.85 -5.12 4.78
N LEU A 28 -7.66 -4.67 5.76
CA LEU A 28 -8.36 -5.58 6.67
C LEU A 28 -9.43 -6.43 5.97
N LEU A 29 -10.14 -5.85 5.00
CA LEU A 29 -11.29 -6.51 4.38
C LEU A 29 -10.94 -7.31 3.13
N ILE A 30 -9.82 -7.02 2.46
CA ILE A 30 -9.43 -7.68 1.21
C ILE A 30 -8.08 -8.37 1.39
N ASP A 31 -7.01 -7.60 1.60
CA ASP A 31 -5.63 -8.09 1.49
C ASP A 31 -5.29 -9.14 2.55
N LEU A 32 -5.63 -8.86 3.82
CA LEU A 32 -5.31 -9.76 4.93
C LEU A 32 -6.17 -11.01 4.98
N GLN A 33 -7.21 -11.14 4.15
CA GLN A 33 -8.00 -12.37 4.11
C GLN A 33 -7.19 -13.59 3.67
N ALA A 34 -6.11 -13.39 2.91
CA ALA A 34 -5.19 -14.47 2.56
C ALA A 34 -4.42 -15.04 3.77
N LEU A 35 -4.45 -14.32 4.89
CA LEU A 35 -3.78 -14.69 6.15
C LEU A 35 -4.78 -15.06 7.26
N TYR A 36 -6.07 -14.77 7.09
CA TYR A 36 -7.07 -15.07 8.09
C TYR A 36 -7.34 -16.56 8.20
N CYS A 37 -7.58 -17.03 9.43
CA CYS A 37 -8.05 -18.38 9.65
C CYS A 37 -9.53 -18.47 9.22
N PRO A 38 -9.89 -19.40 8.32
CA PRO A 38 -11.27 -19.55 7.88
C PRO A 38 -12.25 -19.78 9.02
N SER A 39 -11.85 -20.46 10.10
CA SER A 39 -12.72 -20.78 11.24
C SER A 39 -13.17 -19.57 12.05
N PHE A 40 -12.43 -18.46 12.00
CA PHE A 40 -12.74 -17.24 12.77
C PHE A 40 -13.28 -16.09 11.91
N THR A 41 -13.35 -16.28 10.59
CA THR A 41 -13.73 -15.20 9.67
C THR A 41 -15.22 -15.30 9.30
N PRO A 42 -16.06 -14.31 9.63
CA PRO A 42 -17.47 -14.32 9.27
C PRO A 42 -17.71 -14.43 7.77
N ASP A 43 -18.80 -15.06 7.36
CA ASP A 43 -19.12 -15.29 5.95
C ASP A 43 -19.23 -14.02 5.12
N PHE A 44 -19.81 -12.96 5.69
CA PHE A 44 -19.94 -11.70 4.98
C PHE A 44 -18.58 -11.08 4.65
N ILE A 45 -17.60 -11.22 5.55
CA ILE A 45 -16.22 -10.77 5.33
C ILE A 45 -15.61 -11.63 4.21
N ARG A 46 -15.70 -12.96 4.30
CA ARG A 46 -15.19 -13.88 3.27
C ARG A 46 -15.77 -13.66 1.87
N ALA A 47 -16.96 -13.08 1.78
CA ALA A 47 -17.59 -12.76 0.51
C ALA A 47 -16.96 -11.55 -0.20
N LEU A 48 -16.31 -10.63 0.52
CA LEU A 48 -15.79 -9.39 -0.05
C LEU A 48 -14.68 -9.62 -1.10
N PRO A 49 -13.63 -10.43 -0.86
CA PRO A 49 -12.61 -10.68 -1.88
C PRO A 49 -13.19 -11.45 -3.07
N ARG A 50 -14.18 -12.33 -2.84
CA ARG A 50 -14.86 -13.03 -3.93
C ARG A 50 -15.63 -12.05 -4.83
N PHE A 51 -16.39 -11.14 -4.24
CA PHE A 51 -17.09 -10.10 -4.98
C PHE A 51 -16.12 -9.19 -5.73
N TYR A 52 -15.01 -8.81 -5.09
CA TYR A 52 -13.94 -8.04 -5.71
C TYR A 52 -13.37 -8.76 -6.94
N VAL A 53 -12.93 -10.02 -6.79
CA VAL A 53 -12.35 -10.81 -7.89
C VAL A 53 -13.38 -11.09 -8.99
N GLN A 54 -14.65 -11.31 -8.66
CA GLN A 54 -15.69 -11.45 -9.68
C GLN A 54 -15.86 -10.19 -10.54
N MET A 55 -15.70 -9.01 -9.94
CA MET A 55 -15.80 -7.74 -10.66
C MET A 55 -14.52 -7.42 -11.44
N SER A 56 -13.37 -7.52 -10.79
CA SER A 56 -12.08 -7.02 -11.30
C SER A 56 -11.26 -8.07 -12.05
N ASN A 57 -11.51 -9.35 -11.77
CA ASN A 57 -10.67 -10.48 -12.16
C ASN A 57 -9.19 -10.27 -11.78
N ASP A 58 -8.95 -9.66 -10.61
CA ASP A 58 -7.59 -9.39 -10.12
C ASP A 58 -6.77 -10.69 -10.04
N PRO A 59 -5.69 -10.83 -10.83
CA PRO A 59 -4.85 -12.03 -10.82
C PRO A 59 -4.09 -12.21 -9.50
N LEU A 60 -3.80 -11.15 -8.75
CA LEU A 60 -3.03 -11.21 -7.50
C LEU A 60 -3.91 -11.72 -6.35
N ILE A 61 -5.04 -11.04 -6.11
CA ILE A 61 -5.99 -11.44 -5.06
C ILE A 61 -6.66 -12.77 -5.41
N GLY A 62 -7.08 -12.92 -6.68
CA GLY A 62 -7.67 -14.16 -7.16
C GLY A 62 -6.69 -15.33 -7.15
N GLY A 63 -5.42 -15.07 -7.43
CA GLY A 63 -4.35 -16.05 -7.34
C GLY A 63 -4.06 -16.47 -5.91
N VAL A 64 -3.78 -15.54 -4.99
CA VAL A 64 -3.37 -15.88 -3.61
C VAL A 64 -4.48 -16.53 -2.78
N LEU A 65 -5.74 -16.30 -3.14
CA LEU A 65 -6.93 -16.88 -2.50
C LEU A 65 -7.46 -18.13 -3.23
N ASP A 66 -6.76 -18.64 -4.23
CA ASP A 66 -7.16 -19.80 -5.04
C ASP A 66 -8.50 -19.65 -5.78
N LEU A 67 -8.93 -18.43 -6.05
CA LEU A 67 -10.19 -18.13 -6.73
C LEU A 67 -10.07 -18.23 -8.25
N LEU A 68 -8.85 -18.22 -8.80
CA LEU A 68 -8.55 -18.29 -10.24
C LEU A 68 -7.73 -19.53 -10.64
N GLY A 69 -7.58 -20.51 -9.74
CA GLY A 69 -7.11 -21.86 -10.08
C GLY A 69 -5.63 -22.18 -9.86
N ASP A 70 -4.75 -21.21 -9.57
CA ASP A 70 -3.37 -21.52 -9.15
C ASP A 70 -2.78 -20.52 -8.14
N SER A 71 -2.78 -20.92 -6.87
CA SER A 71 -2.17 -20.15 -5.79
C SER A 71 -0.65 -20.25 -5.66
N LYS A 72 -0.01 -21.29 -6.22
CA LYS A 72 1.39 -21.61 -5.90
C LYS A 72 2.37 -20.58 -6.46
N HIS A 73 2.00 -19.95 -7.57
CA HIS A 73 2.83 -18.90 -8.19
C HIS A 73 2.80 -17.57 -7.43
N PHE A 74 1.90 -17.39 -6.46
CA PHE A 74 1.72 -16.15 -5.70
C PHE A 74 2.29 -16.19 -4.26
N ILE A 75 3.15 -17.16 -3.95
CA ILE A 75 3.82 -17.24 -2.64
C ILE A 75 4.59 -15.95 -2.31
N TRP A 76 5.26 -15.35 -3.30
CA TRP A 76 5.95 -14.07 -3.13
C TRP A 76 4.99 -12.94 -2.72
N PHE A 77 3.78 -12.92 -3.30
CA PHE A 77 2.76 -11.93 -2.99
C PHE A 77 2.19 -12.16 -1.58
N LYS A 78 2.01 -13.42 -1.18
CA LYS A 78 1.65 -13.76 0.20
C LYS A 78 2.68 -13.25 1.21
N THR A 79 3.97 -13.27 0.88
CA THR A 79 5.01 -12.65 1.72
C THR A 79 4.83 -11.13 1.84
N PHE A 80 4.42 -10.45 0.77
CA PHE A 80 4.09 -9.02 0.83
C PHE A 80 2.86 -8.76 1.71
N LEU A 81 1.82 -9.59 1.65
CA LEU A 81 0.67 -9.48 2.55
C LEU A 81 1.06 -9.69 4.03
N VAL A 82 2.04 -10.54 4.31
CA VAL A 82 2.59 -10.68 5.68
C VAL A 82 3.34 -9.42 6.12
N ILE A 83 4.15 -8.82 5.24
CA ILE A 83 4.79 -7.53 5.51
C ILE A 83 3.71 -6.46 5.73
N GLU A 84 2.63 -6.49 4.97
CA GLU A 84 1.51 -5.58 5.12
C GLU A 84 0.88 -5.70 6.50
N ALA A 85 0.57 -6.93 6.93
CA ALA A 85 -0.02 -7.20 8.23
C ALA A 85 0.87 -6.76 9.40
N LEU A 86 2.18 -7.08 9.34
CA LEU A 86 3.09 -6.94 10.47
C LEU A 86 3.77 -5.57 10.53
N PHE A 87 3.91 -4.90 9.39
CA PHE A 87 4.63 -3.62 9.30
C PHE A 87 3.75 -2.51 8.75
N GLN A 88 3.17 -2.65 7.55
CA GLN A 88 2.48 -1.53 6.90
C GLN A 88 1.21 -1.12 7.65
N LEU A 89 0.35 -2.07 8.05
CA LEU A 89 -0.90 -1.80 8.75
C LEU A 89 -0.68 -1.08 10.10
N PRO A 90 0.23 -1.52 10.99
CA PRO A 90 0.61 -0.73 12.17
C PRO A 90 1.08 0.69 11.81
N VAL A 91 1.87 0.83 10.73
CA VAL A 91 2.34 2.14 10.27
C VAL A 91 1.19 3.00 9.73
N PHE A 92 0.13 2.45 9.15
CA PHE A 92 -1.04 3.26 8.74
C PHE A 92 -1.65 3.99 9.93
N VAL A 93 -1.83 3.28 11.05
CA VAL A 93 -2.40 3.84 12.28
C VAL A 93 -1.45 4.86 12.91
N LEU A 94 -0.17 4.51 13.03
CA LEU A 94 0.84 5.40 13.61
C LEU A 94 1.09 6.63 12.75
N GLY A 95 1.12 6.46 11.43
CA GLY A 95 1.28 7.47 10.40
C GLY A 95 0.13 8.46 10.40
N ALA A 96 -1.11 7.98 10.33
CA ALA A 96 -2.29 8.82 10.42
C ALA A 96 -2.30 9.65 11.72
N ARG A 97 -2.04 9.00 12.88
CA ARG A 97 -1.97 9.70 14.17
C ARG A 97 -0.82 10.71 14.22
N GLY A 98 0.34 10.37 13.69
CA GLY A 98 1.54 11.22 13.66
C GLY A 98 1.35 12.46 12.81
N LEU A 99 0.77 12.30 11.61
CA LEU A 99 0.44 13.39 10.69
C LEU A 99 -0.63 14.30 11.28
N TRP A 100 -1.69 13.75 11.88
CA TRP A 100 -2.74 14.51 12.56
C TRP A 100 -2.18 15.41 13.67
N ARG A 101 -1.19 14.91 14.42
CA ARG A 101 -0.54 15.62 15.52
C ARG A 101 0.64 16.51 15.11
N ASP A 102 0.93 16.65 13.81
CA ASP A 102 2.08 17.42 13.30
C ASP A 102 3.43 16.94 13.91
N SER A 103 3.57 15.63 14.12
CA SER A 103 4.74 15.05 14.79
C SER A 103 5.85 14.71 13.79
N ARG A 104 6.99 15.40 13.91
CA ARG A 104 8.18 15.13 13.07
C ARG A 104 8.84 13.79 13.36
N SER A 105 8.57 13.18 14.53
CA SER A 105 9.14 11.88 14.91
C SER A 105 8.70 10.75 13.97
N ILE A 106 7.60 10.94 13.23
CA ILE A 106 7.07 9.91 12.33
C ILE A 106 7.79 9.88 10.98
N TYR A 107 8.55 10.92 10.60
CA TYR A 107 9.10 11.05 9.24
C TYR A 107 9.96 9.88 8.83
N VAL A 108 10.85 9.39 9.72
CA VAL A 108 11.71 8.23 9.44
C VAL A 108 10.87 6.98 9.21
N LEU A 109 9.84 6.76 10.03
CA LEU A 109 8.95 5.62 9.88
C LEU A 109 8.14 5.70 8.57
N LEU A 110 7.65 6.89 8.21
CA LEU A 110 6.95 7.12 6.94
C LEU A 110 7.87 6.91 5.74
N LEU A 111 9.14 7.32 5.81
CA LEU A 111 10.11 7.08 4.75
C LEU A 111 10.34 5.58 4.52
N ILE A 112 10.60 4.82 5.59
CA ILE A 112 10.83 3.37 5.50
C ILE A 112 9.58 2.67 4.96
N TYR A 113 8.42 3.04 5.48
CA TYR A 113 7.13 2.52 5.02
C TYR A 113 6.89 2.81 3.54
N ALA A 114 7.06 4.06 3.11
CA ALA A 114 6.77 4.46 1.75
C ALA A 114 7.70 3.76 0.75
N ALA A 115 9.00 3.70 1.04
CA ALA A 115 9.97 2.99 0.22
C ALA A 115 9.65 1.49 0.14
N SER A 116 9.36 0.85 1.27
CA SER A 116 8.95 -0.56 1.32
C SER A 116 7.69 -0.81 0.48
N THR A 117 6.71 0.08 0.56
CA THR A 117 5.44 -0.03 -0.18
C THR A 117 5.63 0.10 -1.69
N VAL A 118 6.51 1.00 -2.13
CA VAL A 118 6.91 1.09 -3.54
C VAL A 118 7.51 -0.25 -4.01
N THR A 119 8.38 -0.86 -3.21
CA THR A 119 9.01 -2.15 -3.53
C THR A 119 8.01 -3.31 -3.58
N THR A 120 6.96 -3.32 -2.75
CA THR A 120 5.95 -4.39 -2.76
C THR A 120 4.93 -4.22 -3.87
N ILE A 121 4.57 -2.98 -4.26
CA ILE A 121 3.56 -2.71 -5.30
C ILE A 121 4.15 -2.80 -6.71
N LEU A 122 5.44 -2.52 -6.90
CA LEU A 122 6.05 -2.54 -8.23
C LEU A 122 5.92 -3.91 -8.93
N PRO A 123 6.18 -5.07 -8.27
CA PRO A 123 5.91 -6.38 -8.86
C PRO A 123 4.43 -6.61 -9.16
N CYS A 124 3.52 -6.14 -8.32
CA CYS A 124 2.08 -6.24 -8.54
C CYS A 124 1.64 -5.52 -9.83
N LEU A 125 2.15 -4.30 -10.05
CA LEU A 125 1.92 -3.57 -11.30
C LEU A 125 2.48 -4.32 -12.50
N SER A 126 3.68 -4.92 -12.37
CA SER A 126 4.25 -5.74 -13.45
C SER A 126 3.36 -6.93 -13.79
N VAL A 127 2.83 -7.64 -12.79
CA VAL A 127 1.89 -8.76 -13.02
C VAL A 127 0.66 -8.27 -13.76
N LEU A 128 0.07 -7.15 -13.35
CA LEU A 128 -1.13 -6.60 -13.99
C LEU A 128 -0.88 -6.19 -15.45
N MET A 129 0.28 -5.60 -15.73
CA MET A 129 0.66 -5.23 -17.10
C MET A 129 0.95 -6.45 -17.99
N SER A 130 1.53 -7.51 -17.40
CA SER A 130 1.85 -8.75 -18.11
C SER A 130 0.67 -9.73 -18.23
N THR A 131 -0.38 -9.57 -17.42
CA THR A 131 -1.58 -10.42 -17.47
C THR A 131 -2.30 -10.21 -18.80
N PRO A 132 -2.52 -11.24 -19.63
CA PRO A 132 -3.05 -11.07 -20.99
C PRO A 132 -4.47 -10.50 -21.03
N ILE A 133 -4.83 -9.88 -22.15
CA ILE A 133 -6.22 -9.46 -22.40
C ILE A 133 -7.05 -10.70 -22.75
N THR A 134 -8.27 -10.77 -22.22
CA THR A 134 -9.18 -11.88 -22.50
C THR A 134 -9.54 -11.95 -23.99
N THR A 135 -9.27 -13.10 -24.59
CA THR A 135 -9.60 -13.46 -25.98
C THR A 135 -10.18 -14.88 -26.03
N ALA A 136 -10.74 -15.29 -27.16
CA ALA A 136 -11.23 -16.67 -27.33
C ALA A 136 -10.13 -17.73 -27.06
N GLN A 137 -8.88 -17.40 -27.42
CA GLN A 137 -7.74 -18.29 -27.19
C GLN A 137 -7.41 -18.42 -25.70
N THR A 138 -7.33 -17.31 -24.96
CA THR A 138 -7.02 -17.36 -23.51
C THR A 138 -8.10 -18.08 -22.71
N ILE A 139 -9.36 -18.01 -23.14
CA ILE A 139 -10.46 -18.78 -22.55
C ILE A 139 -10.28 -20.28 -22.84
N THR A 140 -9.96 -20.64 -24.09
CA THR A 140 -9.77 -22.03 -24.51
C THR A 140 -8.58 -22.68 -23.79
N ASP A 141 -7.49 -21.93 -23.60
CA ASP A 141 -6.28 -22.38 -22.94
C ASP A 141 -6.37 -22.28 -21.40
N ASN A 142 -7.52 -21.85 -20.86
CA ASN A 142 -7.75 -21.64 -19.43
C ASN A 142 -6.69 -20.75 -18.75
N VAL A 143 -6.25 -19.71 -19.46
CA VAL A 143 -5.23 -18.75 -18.99
C VAL A 143 -5.92 -17.60 -18.27
N VAL A 144 -5.45 -17.28 -17.06
CA VAL A 144 -5.90 -16.10 -16.31
C VAL A 144 -5.66 -14.85 -17.17
N SER A 145 -6.74 -14.17 -17.51
CA SER A 145 -6.74 -13.01 -18.40
C SER A 145 -7.75 -11.98 -17.93
N VAL A 146 -7.55 -10.71 -18.27
CA VAL A 146 -8.44 -9.60 -17.87
C VAL A 146 -9.01 -8.90 -19.09
N THR A 147 -10.26 -8.45 -19.04
CA THR A 147 -10.78 -7.55 -20.07
C THR A 147 -10.08 -6.20 -20.02
N THR A 148 -10.15 -5.42 -21.10
CA THR A 148 -9.61 -4.05 -21.11
C THR A 148 -10.21 -3.17 -20.01
N PHE A 149 -11.51 -3.34 -19.74
CA PHE A 149 -12.20 -2.60 -18.68
C PHE A 149 -11.71 -3.02 -17.29
N GLN A 150 -11.58 -4.32 -17.03
CA GLN A 150 -11.02 -4.84 -15.78
C GLN A 150 -9.59 -4.36 -15.55
N ARG A 151 -8.74 -4.39 -16.60
CA ARG A 151 -7.38 -3.84 -16.50
C ARG A 151 -7.39 -2.36 -16.15
N LEU A 152 -8.31 -1.57 -16.71
CA LEU A 152 -8.44 -0.15 -16.37
C LEU A 152 -8.85 0.04 -14.91
N ILE A 153 -9.82 -0.73 -14.41
CA ILE A 153 -10.21 -0.71 -12.99
C ILE A 153 -9.00 -1.03 -12.10
N LEU A 154 -8.30 -2.13 -12.40
CA LEU A 154 -7.14 -2.56 -11.63
C LEU A 154 -6.01 -1.52 -11.67
N LEU A 155 -5.69 -0.96 -12.83
CA LEU A 155 -4.66 0.09 -12.91
C LEU A 155 -5.09 1.35 -12.16
N SER A 156 -6.38 1.71 -12.22
CA SER A 156 -6.92 2.85 -11.48
C SER A 156 -6.85 2.68 -9.95
N SER A 157 -6.86 1.44 -9.45
CA SER A 157 -6.66 1.16 -8.03
C SER A 157 -5.18 1.06 -7.65
N TYR A 158 -4.35 0.35 -8.42
CA TYR A 158 -2.94 0.13 -8.06
C TYR A 158 -2.03 1.35 -8.32
N ILE A 159 -2.28 2.16 -9.35
CA ILE A 159 -1.41 3.30 -9.69
C ILE A 159 -1.41 4.37 -8.59
N PRO A 160 -2.55 4.84 -8.04
CA PRO A 160 -2.53 5.79 -6.94
C PRO A 160 -1.79 5.25 -5.71
N PHE A 161 -1.94 3.95 -5.45
CA PHE A 161 -1.28 3.24 -4.36
C PHE A 161 0.23 3.10 -4.57
N PHE A 162 0.72 3.24 -5.80
CA PHE A 162 2.14 3.33 -6.11
C PHE A 162 2.66 4.78 -6.06
N ILE A 163 1.96 5.71 -6.72
CA ILE A 163 2.40 7.10 -6.89
C ILE A 163 2.44 7.82 -5.54
N ILE A 164 1.44 7.64 -4.67
CA ILE A 164 1.41 8.32 -3.37
C ILE A 164 2.62 7.92 -2.50
N PRO A 165 2.96 6.63 -2.33
CA PRO A 165 4.20 6.22 -1.67
C PRO A 165 5.49 6.70 -2.34
N VAL A 166 5.57 6.79 -3.68
CA VAL A 166 6.73 7.38 -4.34
C VAL A 166 6.90 8.85 -3.90
N ILE A 167 5.84 9.64 -3.97
CA ILE A 167 5.87 11.05 -3.54
C ILE A 167 6.20 11.14 -2.04
N MET A 168 5.59 10.29 -1.21
CA MET A 168 5.83 10.25 0.23
C MET A 168 7.30 9.91 0.56
N THR A 169 7.90 8.98 -0.18
CA THR A 169 9.32 8.61 -0.02
C THR A 169 10.21 9.83 -0.24
N VAL A 170 10.00 10.54 -1.35
CA VAL A 170 10.79 11.72 -1.71
C VAL A 170 10.57 12.87 -0.72
N ASP A 171 9.31 13.17 -0.37
CA ASP A 171 8.97 14.23 0.58
C ASP A 171 9.57 13.97 1.96
N MET A 172 9.40 12.76 2.51
CA MET A 172 9.98 12.42 3.82
C MET A 172 11.51 12.45 3.80
N ALA A 173 12.15 11.98 2.72
CA ALA A 173 13.60 12.06 2.57
C ALA A 173 14.11 13.51 2.64
N PHE A 174 13.49 14.43 1.91
CA PHE A 174 13.87 15.85 1.94
C PHE A 174 13.59 16.50 3.30
N ARG A 175 12.46 16.19 3.93
CA ARG A 175 12.14 16.72 5.28
C ARG A 175 13.14 16.25 6.32
N ILE A 176 13.54 14.97 6.28
CA ILE A 176 14.55 14.41 7.17
C ILE A 176 15.91 15.05 6.90
N LEU A 177 16.34 15.11 5.62
CA LEU A 177 17.61 15.71 5.23
C LEU A 177 17.74 17.14 5.77
N LYS A 178 16.70 17.97 5.59
CA LYS A 178 16.66 19.33 6.12
C LYS A 178 16.85 19.38 7.64
N LEU A 179 16.18 18.49 8.39
CA LEU A 179 16.32 18.43 9.85
C LEU A 179 17.73 17.97 10.26
N THR A 180 18.32 17.03 9.53
CA THR A 180 19.68 16.55 9.74
C THR A 180 20.70 17.67 9.51
N THR A 181 20.59 18.43 8.40
CA THR A 181 21.46 19.58 8.14
C THR A 181 21.40 20.62 9.25
N ILE A 182 20.18 21.00 9.70
CA ILE A 182 20.00 21.92 10.82
C ILE A 182 20.66 21.38 12.10
N GLY A 183 20.58 20.07 12.34
CA GLY A 183 21.22 19.42 13.47
C GLY A 183 22.75 19.44 13.42
N ILE A 184 23.32 19.24 12.23
CA ILE A 184 24.78 19.31 12.00
C ILE A 184 25.28 20.73 12.28
N ASP A 185 24.67 21.75 11.65
CA ASP A 185 25.07 23.15 11.81
C ASP A 185 25.03 23.60 13.29
N ALA A 186 23.99 23.19 14.02
CA ALA A 186 23.85 23.49 15.44
C ALA A 186 24.90 22.79 16.33
N THR A 187 25.42 21.64 15.88
CA THR A 187 26.46 20.90 16.59
C THR A 187 27.84 21.52 16.34
N ASP A 188 28.10 21.93 15.10
CA ASP A 188 29.37 22.56 14.73
C ASP A 188 29.49 23.99 15.29
N GLY A 189 28.41 24.76 15.31
CA GLY A 189 28.37 26.08 15.96
C GLY A 189 28.56 26.04 17.48
N LYS A 190 28.26 24.91 18.14
CA LYS A 190 28.53 24.70 19.57
C LYS A 190 29.98 24.31 19.87
N LYS A 191 30.73 23.81 18.88
CA LYS A 191 32.15 23.49 19.04
C LYS A 191 33.05 24.71 18.85
N SER A 192 32.55 25.77 18.23
CA SER A 192 33.28 27.02 17.95
C SER A 192 33.01 28.16 18.95
N SER A 193 32.16 27.93 19.95
CA SER A 193 31.88 28.86 21.08
C SER A 193 32.41 28.31 22.39
#